data_AF-A0A954VY16-F1
#
_entry.id   AF-A0A954VY16-F1
#
_cell.length_a   1.000
_cell.length_b   1.000
_cell.length_c   1.000
_cell.angle_alpha   90.00
_cell.angle_beta   90.00
_cell.angle_gamma   90.00
#
_symmetry.space_group_name_H-M   'P 1'
#
loop_
_entity.id
_entity.type
_entity.pdbx_description
1 polymer ?
#
loop_
_entity_poly.entity_id
_entity_poly.type
_entity_poly.pdbx_seq_one_letter_code
_entity_poly.pdbx_strand_id
1 'polypeptide(L)'
;MYIITQDFVDRLAAEGYDLWTISQWTEWLKHVPSLETAANRLAVAFSDARLNGGIGLRLADAIDSYADVAEQEIAASADQEHANSSWQRITPEELNQYHVAPCYFDAEGFLFHLPAFLIAELTGKHDHDFIRNNLLSVRQDQNWIPLLNSQQRDALVEILELLKYHPGFTDRPKQLNDQIARLKLELL
;
A
#
# COMPACT_ATOMS: atom_id res chain seq x y z
N MET A 1 -2.01 12.07 -2.78
CA MET A 1 -3.41 12.31 -3.22
C MET A 1 -3.60 11.68 -4.58
N TYR A 2 -4.42 10.62 -4.67
CA TYR A 2 -4.55 9.78 -5.86
C TYR A 2 -5.92 9.92 -6.52
N ILE A 3 -7.01 9.97 -5.75
CA ILE A 3 -8.33 10.29 -6.30
C ILE A 3 -8.45 11.81 -6.47
N ILE A 4 -8.66 12.25 -7.71
CA ILE A 4 -8.83 13.65 -8.07
C ILE A 4 -10.07 13.82 -8.96
N THR A 5 -10.57 15.05 -9.07
CA THR A 5 -11.72 15.41 -9.90
C THR A 5 -11.32 16.42 -10.98
N GLN A 6 -12.22 16.69 -11.92
CA GLN A 6 -12.03 17.79 -12.87
C GLN A 6 -11.85 19.14 -12.14
N ASP A 7 -12.63 19.40 -11.09
CA ASP A 7 -12.50 20.61 -10.26
C ASP A 7 -11.10 20.76 -9.64
N PHE A 8 -10.40 19.65 -9.33
CA PHE A 8 -9.03 19.72 -8.87
C PHE A 8 -8.09 20.27 -9.96
N VAL A 9 -8.20 19.75 -11.18
CA VAL A 9 -7.39 20.21 -12.33
C VAL A 9 -7.72 21.67 -12.68
N ASP A 10 -9.00 22.03 -12.67
CA ASP A 10 -9.46 23.39 -12.97
C ASP A 10 -8.93 24.40 -11.93
N ARG A 11 -8.86 24.00 -10.64
CA ARG A 11 -8.24 24.82 -9.60
C ARG A 11 -6.74 25.03 -9.84
N LEU A 12 -5.99 24.01 -10.26
CA LEU A 12 -4.58 24.19 -10.61
C LEU A 12 -4.40 25.25 -11.72
N ALA A 13 -5.27 25.22 -12.73
CA ALA A 13 -5.25 26.24 -13.79
C ALA A 13 -5.59 27.64 -13.25
N ALA A 14 -6.61 27.76 -12.40
CA ALA A 14 -7.02 29.04 -11.81
C ALA A 14 -5.98 29.62 -10.85
N GLU A 15 -5.24 28.77 -10.15
CA GLU A 15 -4.16 29.15 -9.22
C GLU A 15 -2.84 29.47 -9.94
N GLY A 16 -2.78 29.32 -11.27
CA GLY A 16 -1.64 29.71 -12.09
C GLY A 16 -0.48 28.72 -12.09
N TYR A 17 -0.75 27.43 -11.82
CA TYR A 17 0.26 26.38 -12.02
C TYR A 17 0.70 26.29 -13.48
N ASP A 18 1.91 25.80 -13.72
CA ASP A 18 2.46 25.71 -15.08
C ASP A 18 1.75 24.63 -15.92
N LEU A 19 1.80 24.79 -17.25
CA LEU A 19 1.13 23.89 -18.20
C LEU A 19 1.64 22.45 -18.11
N TRP A 20 2.91 22.25 -17.74
CA TRP A 20 3.45 20.90 -17.58
C TRP A 20 2.79 20.22 -16.38
N THR A 21 2.75 20.87 -15.22
CA THR A 21 2.05 20.38 -14.01
C THR A 21 0.58 20.07 -14.29
N ILE A 22 -0.16 20.99 -14.93
CA ILE A 22 -1.58 20.79 -15.29
C ILE A 22 -1.74 19.60 -16.24
N SER A 23 -0.82 19.42 -17.20
CA SER A 23 -0.88 18.30 -18.15
C SER A 23 -0.70 16.95 -17.45
N GLN A 24 0.18 16.86 -16.44
CA GLN A 24 0.41 15.63 -15.69
C GLN A 24 -0.82 15.23 -14.89
N TRP A 25 -1.46 16.18 -14.20
CA TRP A 25 -2.68 15.92 -13.44
C TRP A 25 -3.90 15.65 -14.35
N THR A 26 -3.99 16.32 -15.51
CA THR A 26 -5.01 16.02 -16.53
C THR A 26 -4.86 14.60 -17.07
N GLU A 27 -3.63 14.14 -17.31
CA GLU A 27 -3.38 12.77 -17.73
C GLU A 27 -3.78 11.77 -16.64
N TRP A 28 -3.33 12.01 -15.40
CA TRP A 28 -3.67 11.16 -14.26
C TRP A 28 -5.19 11.04 -14.03
N LEU A 29 -5.95 12.13 -14.19
CA LEU A 29 -7.40 12.12 -14.04
C LEU A 29 -8.08 11.06 -14.93
N LYS A 30 -7.54 10.77 -16.11
CA LYS A 30 -8.08 9.75 -17.03
C LYS A 30 -7.94 8.32 -16.47
N HIS A 31 -6.96 8.11 -15.61
CA HIS A 31 -6.65 6.79 -15.01
C HIS A 31 -7.36 6.56 -13.68
N VAL A 32 -7.94 7.60 -13.05
CA VAL A 32 -8.64 7.49 -11.76
C VAL A 32 -9.74 6.40 -11.76
N PRO A 33 -10.63 6.28 -12.76
CA PRO A 33 -11.63 5.22 -12.77
C PRO A 33 -11.04 3.80 -12.85
N SER A 34 -9.94 3.64 -13.58
CA SER A 34 -9.19 2.39 -13.66
C SER A 34 -8.50 2.07 -12.33
N LEU A 35 -8.00 3.08 -11.62
CA LEU A 35 -7.41 2.91 -10.30
C LEU A 35 -8.44 2.42 -9.27
N GLU A 36 -9.64 3.00 -9.24
CA GLU A 36 -10.71 2.54 -8.35
C GLU A 36 -11.10 1.09 -8.66
N THR A 37 -11.18 0.73 -9.95
CA THR A 37 -11.45 -0.64 -10.38
C THR A 37 -10.34 -1.59 -9.93
N ALA A 38 -9.07 -1.20 -10.11
CA ALA A 38 -7.92 -2.00 -9.70
C ALA A 38 -7.83 -2.15 -8.16
N ALA A 39 -8.17 -1.11 -7.40
CA ALA A 39 -8.22 -1.17 -5.93
C ALA A 39 -9.29 -2.15 -5.44
N ASN A 40 -10.45 -2.20 -6.11
CA ASN A 40 -11.48 -3.21 -5.83
C ASN A 40 -10.99 -4.63 -6.15
N ARG A 41 -10.27 -4.82 -7.27
CA ARG A 41 -9.68 -6.13 -7.61
C ARG A 41 -8.61 -6.56 -6.62
N LEU A 42 -7.79 -5.63 -6.15
CA LEU A 42 -6.83 -5.86 -5.08
C LEU A 42 -7.54 -6.33 -3.80
N ALA A 43 -8.62 -5.66 -3.40
CA ALA A 43 -9.40 -6.05 -2.23
C ALA A 43 -9.98 -7.48 -2.35
N VAL A 44 -10.41 -7.88 -3.55
CA VAL A 44 -10.90 -9.24 -3.82
C VAL A 44 -9.74 -10.24 -3.82
N ALA A 45 -8.63 -9.96 -4.50
CA ALA A 45 -7.48 -10.87 -4.59
C ALA A 45 -6.85 -11.19 -3.21
N PHE A 46 -7.00 -10.26 -2.26
CA PHE A 46 -6.50 -10.43 -0.90
C PHE A 46 -7.57 -10.84 0.11
N SER A 47 -8.83 -11.11 -0.26
CA SER A 47 -9.92 -11.36 0.71
C SER A 47 -9.62 -12.50 1.71
N ASP A 48 -8.84 -13.49 1.28
CA ASP A 48 -8.43 -14.64 2.09
C ASP A 48 -7.05 -14.52 2.73
N ALA A 49 -6.40 -13.36 2.66
CA ALA A 49 -5.16 -13.12 3.38
C ALA A 49 -5.37 -13.27 4.90
N ARG A 50 -4.41 -13.90 5.57
CA ARG A 50 -4.41 -14.15 7.01
C ARG A 50 -3.05 -13.75 7.56
N LEU A 51 -3.04 -13.29 8.81
CA LEU A 51 -1.80 -12.88 9.48
C LEU A 51 -0.87 -14.06 9.75
N ASN A 52 -1.41 -15.27 9.96
CA ASN A 52 -0.68 -16.55 10.09
C ASN A 52 0.45 -16.59 11.14
N GLY A 53 0.38 -15.74 12.17
CA GLY A 53 1.45 -15.61 13.16
C GLY A 53 2.49 -14.54 12.80
N GLY A 54 2.37 -13.90 11.64
CA GLY A 54 3.16 -12.75 11.25
C GLY A 54 2.96 -11.54 12.15
N ILE A 55 3.86 -10.57 12.01
CA ILE A 55 3.90 -9.38 12.86
C ILE A 55 2.73 -8.46 12.51
N GLY A 56 1.87 -8.22 13.50
CA GLY A 56 0.72 -7.30 13.39
C GLY A 56 1.05 -5.85 13.75
N LEU A 57 0.06 -4.96 13.59
CA LEU A 57 0.21 -3.53 13.88
C LEU A 57 0.63 -3.26 15.33
N ARG A 58 -0.01 -3.91 16.31
CA ARG A 58 0.25 -3.67 17.74
C ARG A 58 1.58 -4.29 18.15
N LEU A 59 1.90 -5.48 17.65
CA LEU A 59 3.19 -6.11 17.91
C LEU A 59 4.34 -5.27 17.33
N ALA A 60 4.18 -4.75 16.11
CA ALA A 60 5.16 -3.85 15.52
C ALA A 60 5.40 -2.59 16.36
N ASP A 61 4.32 -1.97 16.87
CA ASP A 61 4.39 -0.81 17.77
C ASP A 61 5.05 -1.12 19.11
N ALA A 62 4.76 -2.30 19.68
CA ALA A 62 5.41 -2.78 20.89
C ALA A 62 6.92 -2.99 20.68
N ILE A 63 7.32 -3.55 19.53
CA ILE A 63 8.74 -3.70 19.15
C ILE A 63 9.42 -2.33 19.03
N ASP A 64 8.80 -1.38 18.34
CA ASP A 64 9.33 -0.01 18.17
C ASP A 64 9.49 0.72 19.53
N SER A 65 8.56 0.46 20.45
CA SER A 65 8.56 1.02 21.80
C SER A 65 9.53 0.31 22.76
N TYR A 66 10.30 -0.68 22.28
CA TYR A 66 11.18 -1.52 23.11
C TYR A 66 10.45 -2.21 24.28
N ALA A 67 9.18 -2.58 24.06
CA ALA A 67 8.37 -3.29 25.03
C ALA A 67 9.02 -4.63 25.41
N ASP A 68 8.75 -5.10 26.63
CA ASP A 68 9.29 -6.38 27.08
C ASP A 68 8.58 -7.58 26.40
N VAL A 69 9.10 -8.79 26.64
CA VAL A 69 8.57 -10.01 26.01
C VAL A 69 7.10 -10.24 26.37
N ALA A 70 6.68 -9.95 27.60
CA ALA A 70 5.30 -10.17 28.03
C ALA A 70 4.36 -9.17 27.36
N GLU A 71 4.76 -7.91 27.22
CA GLU A 71 4.02 -6.89 26.49
C GLU A 71 3.90 -7.22 25.00
N GLN A 72 4.98 -7.72 24.38
CA GLN A 72 4.96 -8.18 22.99
C GLN A 72 4.02 -9.40 22.81
N GLU A 73 4.01 -10.36 23.72
CA GLU A 73 3.09 -11.51 23.67
C GLU A 73 1.60 -11.08 23.77
N ILE A 74 1.30 -10.09 24.61
CA ILE A 74 -0.04 -9.49 24.71
C ILE A 74 -0.42 -8.80 23.39
N ALA A 75 0.48 -8.00 22.83
CA ALA A 75 0.25 -7.30 21.57
C ALA A 75 0.04 -8.29 20.40
N ALA A 76 0.87 -9.33 20.32
CA ALA A 76 0.74 -10.39 19.34
C ALA A 76 -0.61 -11.11 19.44
N SER A 77 -1.05 -11.42 20.66
CA SER A 77 -2.36 -12.06 20.91
C SER A 77 -3.52 -11.16 20.46
N ALA A 78 -3.45 -9.86 20.76
CA ALA A 78 -4.45 -8.88 20.33
C ALA A 78 -4.49 -8.74 18.80
N ASP A 79 -3.33 -8.78 18.13
CA ASP A 79 -3.28 -8.76 16.67
C ASP A 79 -3.85 -10.03 16.05
N GLN A 80 -3.63 -11.22 16.63
CA GLN A 80 -4.26 -12.45 16.12
C GLN A 80 -5.78 -12.42 16.29
N GLU A 81 -6.29 -11.95 17.43
CA GLU A 81 -7.72 -11.79 17.65
C GLU A 81 -8.33 -10.79 16.66
N HIS A 82 -7.66 -9.66 16.43
CA HIS A 82 -8.08 -8.67 15.45
C HIS A 82 -8.00 -9.21 14.01
N ALA A 83 -6.93 -9.92 13.65
CA ALA A 83 -6.70 -10.45 12.30
C ALA A 83 -7.64 -11.61 11.93
N ASN A 84 -8.10 -12.41 12.90
CA ASN A 84 -9.14 -13.43 12.70
C ASN A 84 -10.43 -12.84 12.09
N SER A 85 -10.59 -11.53 12.17
CA SER A 85 -11.76 -10.81 11.67
C SER A 85 -11.62 -10.26 10.24
N SER A 86 -10.50 -10.53 9.54
CA SER A 86 -10.08 -10.02 8.22
C SER A 86 -9.36 -8.67 8.27
N TRP A 87 -8.33 -8.51 7.44
CA TRP A 87 -7.62 -7.23 7.24
C TRP A 87 -8.56 -6.10 6.80
N GLN A 88 -9.69 -6.42 6.18
CA GLN A 88 -10.69 -5.45 5.73
C GLN A 88 -11.35 -4.68 6.87
N ARG A 89 -11.20 -5.14 8.12
CA ARG A 89 -11.71 -4.43 9.31
C ARG A 89 -10.73 -3.42 9.88
N ILE A 90 -9.47 -3.43 9.43
CA ILE A 90 -8.48 -2.46 9.85
C ILE A 90 -8.90 -1.10 9.31
N THR A 91 -9.09 -0.15 10.21
CA THR A 91 -9.54 1.20 9.86
C THR A 91 -8.39 2.08 9.36
N PRO A 92 -8.64 3.08 8.50
CA PRO A 92 -7.62 4.06 8.15
C PRO A 92 -7.05 4.79 9.37
N GLU A 93 -7.86 5.03 10.40
CA GLU A 93 -7.42 5.62 11.67
C GLU A 93 -6.38 4.74 12.36
N GLU A 94 -6.59 3.42 12.42
CA GLU A 94 -5.59 2.47 12.93
C GLU A 94 -4.32 2.47 12.06
N LEU A 95 -4.45 2.49 10.73
CA LEU A 95 -3.28 2.53 9.84
C LEU A 95 -2.43 3.81 10.03
N ASN A 96 -3.06 4.96 10.27
CA ASN A 96 -2.35 6.20 10.57
C ASN A 96 -1.74 6.19 11.98
N GLN A 97 -2.45 5.63 12.96
CA GLN A 97 -1.91 5.44 14.31
C GLN A 97 -0.63 4.59 14.28
N TYR A 98 -0.64 3.49 13.54
CA TYR A 98 0.46 2.53 13.43
C TYR A 98 1.27 2.71 12.14
N HIS A 99 1.45 3.94 11.66
CA HIS A 99 2.09 4.21 10.36
C HIS A 99 3.57 3.78 10.26
N VAL A 100 4.25 3.58 11.39
CA VAL A 100 5.64 3.09 11.45
C VAL A 100 5.71 1.55 11.42
N ALA A 101 4.61 0.86 11.73
CA ALA A 101 4.55 -0.60 11.81
C ALA A 101 5.11 -1.35 10.58
N PRO A 102 4.92 -0.88 9.32
CA PRO A 102 5.51 -1.53 8.15
C PRO A 102 7.03 -1.73 8.20
N CYS A 103 7.78 -0.96 8.98
CA CYS A 103 9.22 -1.15 9.17
C CYS A 103 9.58 -2.44 9.92
N TYR A 104 8.63 -3.01 10.66
CA TYR A 104 8.82 -4.14 11.57
C TYR A 104 8.10 -5.40 11.11
N PHE A 105 7.29 -5.33 10.05
CA PHE A 105 6.61 -6.50 9.54
C PHE A 105 7.60 -7.54 9.02
N ASP A 106 7.30 -8.80 9.30
CA ASP A 106 7.86 -9.93 8.56
C ASP A 106 7.07 -10.17 7.27
N ALA A 107 7.44 -11.21 6.51
CA ALA A 107 6.86 -11.50 5.21
C ALA A 107 5.32 -11.70 5.28
N GLU A 108 4.85 -12.43 6.29
CA GLU A 108 3.43 -12.73 6.49
C GLU A 108 2.66 -11.51 6.98
N GLY A 109 3.21 -10.78 7.96
CA GLY A 109 2.67 -9.52 8.43
C GLY A 109 2.53 -8.50 7.30
N PHE A 110 3.56 -8.36 6.47
CA PHE A 110 3.54 -7.44 5.35
C PHE A 110 2.45 -7.81 4.35
N LEU A 111 2.38 -9.08 3.93
CA LEU A 111 1.37 -9.55 2.98
C LEU A 111 -0.05 -9.33 3.50
N PHE A 112 -0.30 -9.58 4.79
CA PHE A 112 -1.61 -9.40 5.41
C PHE A 112 -2.06 -7.93 5.43
N HIS A 113 -1.17 -6.99 5.78
CA HIS A 113 -1.51 -5.57 5.89
C HIS A 113 -1.40 -4.79 4.57
N LEU A 114 -0.65 -5.32 3.59
CA LEU A 114 -0.42 -4.70 2.29
C LEU A 114 -1.70 -4.14 1.62
N PRO A 115 -2.80 -4.90 1.46
CA PRO A 115 -4.00 -4.37 0.82
C PRO A 115 -4.63 -3.21 1.61
N ALA A 116 -4.61 -3.25 2.95
CA ALA A 116 -5.20 -2.22 3.79
C ALA A 116 -4.46 -0.89 3.63
N PHE A 117 -3.12 -0.91 3.77
CA PHE A 117 -2.29 0.28 3.57
C PHE A 117 -2.40 0.83 2.15
N LEU A 118 -2.31 -0.05 1.14
CA LEU A 118 -2.35 0.36 -0.25
C LEU A 118 -3.69 1.01 -0.60
N ILE A 119 -4.81 0.42 -0.21
CA ILE A 119 -6.15 1.00 -0.46
C ILE A 119 -6.33 2.32 0.31
N ALA A 120 -5.89 2.38 1.57
CA ALA A 120 -6.00 3.60 2.36
C ALA A 120 -5.21 4.76 1.73
N GLU A 121 -3.98 4.51 1.26
CA GLU A 121 -3.19 5.53 0.57
C GLU A 121 -3.83 5.93 -0.78
N LEU A 122 -4.24 4.97 -1.60
CA LEU A 122 -4.88 5.22 -2.90
C LEU A 122 -6.21 5.98 -2.76
N THR A 123 -6.93 5.82 -1.65
CA THR A 123 -8.17 6.55 -1.38
C THR A 123 -7.95 7.87 -0.62
N GLY A 124 -6.69 8.24 -0.35
CA GLY A 124 -6.35 9.47 0.36
C GLY A 124 -6.72 9.46 1.85
N LYS A 125 -6.83 8.28 2.45
CA LYS A 125 -7.16 8.08 3.88
C LYS A 125 -5.95 7.67 4.72
N HIS A 126 -4.79 7.54 4.10
CA HIS A 126 -3.52 7.34 4.79
C HIS A 126 -2.61 8.53 4.53
N ASP A 127 -2.13 9.15 5.60
CA ASP A 127 -1.39 10.41 5.55
C ASP A 127 0.12 10.20 5.33
N HIS A 128 0.55 8.95 5.19
CA HIS A 128 1.95 8.56 5.05
C HIS A 128 2.19 7.86 3.69
N ASP A 129 3.37 8.08 3.13
CA ASP A 129 3.78 7.58 1.80
C ASP A 129 4.15 6.07 1.85
N PHE A 130 3.20 5.19 2.16
CA PHE A 130 3.42 3.74 2.27
C PHE A 130 3.96 3.14 0.96
N ILE A 131 3.40 3.49 -0.20
CA ILE A 131 3.83 2.99 -1.51
C ILE A 131 5.32 3.28 -1.71
N ARG A 132 5.77 4.50 -1.44
CA ARG A 132 7.17 4.88 -1.64
C ARG A 132 8.10 4.32 -0.59
N ASN A 133 7.69 4.38 0.68
CA ASN A 133 8.55 4.07 1.81
C ASN A 133 8.62 2.58 2.12
N ASN A 134 7.63 1.81 1.65
CA ASN A 134 7.52 0.38 1.93
C ASN A 134 7.44 -0.45 0.65
N LEU A 135 6.39 -0.28 -0.17
CA LEU A 135 6.17 -1.14 -1.34
C LEU A 135 7.28 -1.03 -2.41
N LEU A 136 7.79 0.18 -2.65
CA LEU A 136 8.86 0.45 -3.62
C LEU A 136 10.23 0.63 -2.97
N SER A 137 10.33 0.43 -1.66
CA SER A 137 11.55 0.68 -0.91
C SER A 137 12.55 -0.44 -1.09
N VAL A 138 13.79 -0.06 -1.43
CA VAL A 138 14.91 -1.01 -1.47
C VAL A 138 15.34 -1.48 -0.07
N ARG A 139 14.86 -0.83 0.99
CA ARG A 139 15.19 -1.18 2.38
C ARG A 139 14.23 -2.22 2.96
N GLN A 140 13.04 -2.37 2.38
CA GLN A 140 12.10 -3.39 2.79
C GLN A 140 12.53 -4.74 2.22
N ASP A 141 12.57 -5.76 3.08
CA ASP A 141 12.77 -7.13 2.63
C ASP A 141 11.60 -7.50 1.70
N GLN A 142 11.93 -8.15 0.58
CA GLN A 142 10.98 -8.54 -0.46
C GLN A 142 10.60 -10.03 -0.35
N ASN A 143 10.96 -10.67 0.76
CA ASN A 143 10.63 -12.05 1.11
C ASN A 143 9.12 -12.36 1.16
N TRP A 144 8.24 -11.34 1.13
CA TRP A 144 6.79 -11.47 0.98
C TRP A 144 6.34 -11.75 -0.46
N ILE A 145 7.14 -11.42 -1.48
CA ILE A 145 6.78 -11.64 -2.89
C ILE A 145 6.52 -13.12 -3.21
N PRO A 146 7.37 -14.08 -2.77
CA PRO A 146 7.12 -15.51 -2.96
C PRO A 146 5.83 -16.03 -2.33
N LEU A 147 5.30 -15.34 -1.32
CA LEU A 147 4.07 -15.75 -0.63
C LEU A 147 2.80 -15.39 -1.43
N LEU A 148 2.92 -14.51 -2.44
CA LEU A 148 1.78 -14.09 -3.23
C LEU A 148 1.32 -15.19 -4.19
N ASN A 149 0.02 -15.42 -4.24
CA ASN A 149 -0.59 -16.18 -5.33
C ASN A 149 -0.67 -15.33 -6.62
N SER A 150 -1.00 -15.96 -7.75
CA SER A 150 -1.05 -15.26 -9.04
C SER A 150 -2.05 -14.09 -9.06
N GLN A 151 -3.23 -14.24 -8.46
CA GLN A 151 -4.25 -13.19 -8.43
C GLN A 151 -3.78 -11.97 -7.64
N GLN A 152 -3.11 -12.18 -6.51
CA GLN A 152 -2.53 -11.11 -5.69
C GLN A 152 -1.42 -10.37 -6.44
N ARG A 153 -0.55 -11.10 -7.14
CA ARG A 153 0.51 -10.50 -7.97
C ARG A 153 -0.08 -9.66 -9.10
N ASP A 154 -1.03 -10.22 -9.84
CA ASP A 154 -1.66 -9.54 -10.98
C ASP A 154 -2.35 -8.24 -10.53
N ALA A 155 -3.05 -8.26 -9.39
CA ALA A 155 -3.69 -7.07 -8.84
C ALA A 155 -2.68 -5.99 -8.42
N LEU A 156 -1.56 -6.38 -7.78
CA LEU A 156 -0.49 -5.43 -7.44
C LEU A 156 0.17 -4.84 -8.70
N VAL A 157 0.45 -5.67 -9.70
CA VAL A 157 1.00 -5.23 -10.98
C VAL A 157 0.07 -4.23 -11.66
N GLU A 158 -1.24 -4.50 -11.69
CA GLU A 158 -2.22 -3.59 -12.28
C GLU A 158 -2.16 -2.19 -11.62
N ILE A 159 -2.10 -2.13 -10.29
CA ILE A 159 -1.93 -0.87 -9.56
C ILE A 159 -0.61 -0.18 -9.91
N LEU A 160 0.51 -0.90 -9.86
CA LEU A 160 1.83 -0.30 -10.12
C LEU A 160 1.97 0.21 -11.57
N GLU A 161 1.35 -0.45 -12.54
CA GLU A 161 1.31 0.01 -13.93
C GLU A 161 0.52 1.33 -14.07
N LEU A 162 -0.59 1.48 -13.34
CA LEU A 162 -1.35 2.75 -13.29
C LEU A 162 -0.54 3.87 -12.62
N LEU A 163 0.18 3.55 -11.52
CA LEU A 163 0.97 4.54 -10.79
C LEU A 163 2.08 5.18 -11.62
N LYS A 164 2.50 4.58 -12.74
CA LYS A 164 3.44 5.19 -13.70
C LYS A 164 2.94 6.52 -14.27
N TYR A 165 1.63 6.72 -14.32
CA TYR A 165 1.00 7.93 -14.82
C TYR A 165 0.71 8.96 -13.72
N HIS A 166 0.88 8.58 -12.44
CA HIS A 166 0.65 9.50 -11.34
C HIS A 166 1.81 10.50 -11.23
N PRO A 167 1.56 11.82 -11.11
CA PRO A 167 2.60 12.85 -11.13
C PRO A 167 3.69 12.64 -10.07
N GLY A 168 3.31 12.07 -8.92
CA GLY A 168 4.21 11.71 -7.83
C GLY A 168 5.18 10.54 -8.10
N PHE A 169 5.13 9.87 -9.25
CA PHE A 169 6.07 8.80 -9.60
C PHE A 169 6.82 9.04 -10.91
N THR A 170 6.62 10.20 -11.53
CA THR A 170 7.29 10.60 -12.78
C THR A 170 8.81 10.67 -12.63
N ASP A 171 9.32 10.93 -11.41
CA ASP A 171 10.72 10.97 -11.04
C ASP A 171 11.31 9.59 -10.67
N ARG A 172 10.48 8.55 -10.56
CA ARG A 172 10.86 7.21 -10.08
C ARG A 172 10.41 6.07 -11.01
N PRO A 173 10.60 6.18 -12.33
CA PRO A 173 10.18 5.12 -13.25
C PRO A 173 10.93 3.81 -13.01
N LYS A 174 12.17 3.88 -12.54
CA LYS A 174 12.99 2.69 -12.26
C LYS A 174 12.43 1.85 -11.13
N GLN A 175 12.10 2.46 -9.98
CA GLN A 175 11.59 1.73 -8.81
C GLN A 175 10.27 1.01 -9.13
N LEU A 176 9.36 1.69 -9.84
CA LEU A 176 8.12 1.06 -10.31
C LEU A 176 8.40 -0.11 -11.26
N ASN A 177 9.25 0.08 -12.28
CA ASN A 177 9.57 -0.96 -13.25
C ASN A 177 10.27 -2.16 -12.61
N ASP A 178 11.22 -1.92 -11.71
CA ASP A 178 11.94 -2.97 -11.00
C ASP A 178 10.97 -3.79 -10.12
N GLN A 179 10.04 -3.12 -9.42
CA GLN A 179 9.06 -3.82 -8.58
C GLN A 179 8.06 -4.63 -9.43
N ILE A 180 7.57 -4.06 -10.54
CA ILE A 180 6.73 -4.78 -11.50
C ILE A 180 7.46 -6.00 -12.07
N ALA A 181 8.73 -5.85 -12.43
CA ALA A 181 9.53 -6.96 -12.95
C ALA A 181 9.68 -8.06 -11.89
N ARG A 182 9.95 -7.72 -10.62
CA ARG A 182 10.02 -8.69 -9.52
C ARG A 182 8.72 -9.47 -9.35
N LEU A 183 7.58 -8.78 -9.33
CA LEU A 183 6.26 -9.43 -9.21
C LEU A 183 5.95 -10.36 -10.40
N LYS A 184 6.47 -10.05 -11.59
CA LYS A 184 6.29 -10.86 -12.81
C LYS A 184 7.29 -12.02 -12.96
N LEU A 185 8.49 -11.92 -12.37
CA LEU A 185 9.60 -12.84 -12.61
C LEU A 185 9.43 -14.21 -11.91
N GLU A 186 8.66 -14.29 -10.83
CA GLU A 186 8.43 -15.57 -10.12
C GLU A 186 7.38 -16.48 -10.79
N LEU A 187 7.27 -16.39 -12.12
CA LEU A 187 6.47 -17.28 -12.98
C LEU A 187 7.32 -18.39 -13.64
N LEU A 188 8.58 -18.56 -13.25
CA LEU A 188 9.52 -19.56 -13.78
C LEU A 188 9.92 -20.60 -12.73
#